data_AF-A0A9E1TQC3-F1
#
_entry.id   AF-A0A9E1TQC3-F1
#
_cell.length_a   1.000
_cell.length_b   1.000
_cell.length_c   1.000
_cell.angle_alpha   90.00
_cell.angle_beta   90.00
_cell.angle_gamma   90.00
#
_symmetry.space_group_name_H-M   'P 1'
#
loop_
_entity.id
_entity.type
_entity.pdbx_description
1 polymer ?
#
loop_
_entity_poly.entity_id
_entity_poly.type
_entity_poly.pdbx_seq_one_letter_code
_entity_poly.pdbx_strand_id
1 'polypeptide(L)'
;MRFVHTMVRVKDLDASLDFYCHKFGLVEMRRKDFEAGRFTLVFLAAPKDQDRSRAEAAPELELTYNWDPEDYDFGRNFGHLAYKVDDIYATCQKLVDNGVTINRPPRDGRMAFIKSPDN
;
A
#
# COMPACT_ATOMS: atom_id res chain seq x y z
N MET A 1 -7.79 -2.62 23.14
CA MET A 1 -6.93 -3.15 22.04
C MET A 1 -7.38 -2.50 20.74
N ARG A 2 -6.45 -2.06 19.90
CA ARG A 2 -6.73 -1.34 18.64
C ARG A 2 -5.75 -1.83 17.57
N PHE A 3 -6.22 -2.04 16.35
CA PHE A 3 -5.38 -2.33 15.21
C PHE A 3 -4.72 -1.02 14.72
N VAL A 4 -3.40 -1.03 14.52
CA VAL A 4 -2.62 0.19 14.23
C VAL A 4 -2.13 0.18 12.79
N HIS A 5 -1.40 -0.86 12.38
CA HIS A 5 -0.91 -0.97 11.02
C HIS A 5 -0.75 -2.43 10.58
N THR A 6 -0.74 -2.62 9.27
CA THR A 6 -0.18 -3.83 8.63
C THR A 6 1.15 -3.45 8.01
N MET A 7 2.19 -4.25 8.22
CA MET A 7 3.49 -4.04 7.58
C MET A 7 3.69 -4.98 6.40
N VAL A 8 4.23 -4.45 5.31
CA VAL A 8 4.75 -5.20 4.16
C VAL A 8 6.18 -4.76 3.88
N ARG A 9 7.03 -5.70 3.48
CA ARG A 9 8.36 -5.39 2.98
C ARG A 9 8.31 -5.11 1.49
N VAL A 10 9.08 -4.11 1.05
CA VAL A 10 9.17 -3.72 -0.35
C VAL A 10 10.61 -3.75 -0.82
N LYS A 11 10.84 -4.17 -2.06
CA LYS A 11 12.20 -4.25 -2.64
C LYS A 11 12.67 -2.94 -3.25
N ASP A 12 11.74 -2.12 -3.73
CA ASP A 12 12.02 -0.82 -4.34
C ASP A 12 11.04 0.20 -3.75
N LEU A 13 11.57 1.14 -2.97
CA LEU A 13 10.76 2.13 -2.28
C LEU A 13 10.12 3.12 -3.26
N ASP A 14 10.82 3.52 -4.32
CA ASP A 14 10.32 4.49 -5.28
C ASP A 14 9.20 3.89 -6.13
N ALA A 15 9.38 2.65 -6.60
CA ALA A 15 8.33 1.92 -7.32
C ALA A 15 7.09 1.69 -6.43
N SER A 16 7.31 1.42 -5.14
CA SER A 16 6.22 1.25 -4.17
C SER A 16 5.46 2.54 -3.92
N LEU A 17 6.14 3.68 -3.78
CA LEU A 17 5.50 4.98 -3.58
C LEU A 17 4.78 5.46 -4.85
N ASP A 18 5.36 5.22 -6.03
CA ASP A 18 4.68 5.42 -7.31
C ASP A 18 3.36 4.64 -7.35
N PHE A 19 3.39 3.34 -7.01
CA PHE A 19 2.18 2.54 -6.97
C PHE A 19 1.19 3.00 -5.89
N TYR A 20 1.58 3.01 -4.62
CA TYR A 20 0.66 3.23 -3.51
C TYR A 20 0.16 4.67 -3.42
N CYS A 21 1.02 5.66 -3.66
CA CYS A 21 0.65 7.06 -3.53
C CYS A 21 0.15 7.65 -4.85
N HIS A 22 0.92 7.54 -5.93
CA HIS A 22 0.58 8.22 -7.18
C HIS A 22 -0.55 7.51 -7.94
N LYS A 23 -0.47 6.18 -8.09
CA LYS A 23 -1.46 5.41 -8.87
C LYS A 23 -2.68 5.04 -8.04
N PHE A 24 -2.48 4.49 -6.85
CA PHE A 24 -3.55 3.99 -5.98
C PHE A 24 -4.17 5.07 -5.09
N GLY A 25 -3.41 6.10 -4.71
CA GLY A 25 -3.93 7.30 -4.03
C GLY A 25 -3.86 7.28 -2.50
N LEU A 26 -3.03 6.43 -1.89
CA LEU A 26 -2.70 6.56 -0.47
C LEU A 26 -1.85 7.80 -0.21
N VAL A 27 -1.83 8.26 1.03
CA VAL A 27 -1.07 9.44 1.44
C VAL A 27 0.05 9.02 2.38
N GLU A 28 1.27 9.46 2.09
CA GLU A 28 2.40 9.32 3.01
C GLU A 28 2.16 10.20 4.25
N MET A 29 2.02 9.55 5.39
CA MET A 29 1.71 10.20 6.67
C MET A 29 2.97 10.55 7.43
N ARG A 30 3.96 9.65 7.39
CA ARG A 30 5.30 9.87 7.95
C ARG A 30 6.30 8.87 7.37
N ARG A 31 7.57 9.24 7.46
CA ARG A 31 8.73 8.42 7.10
C ARG A 31 9.78 8.49 8.19
N LYS A 32 10.49 7.39 8.40
CA LYS A 32 11.62 7.35 9.33
C LYS A 32 12.73 6.45 8.80
N ASP A 33 13.94 7.00 8.79
CA ASP A 33 15.16 6.29 8.44
C ASP A 33 15.89 5.82 9.70
N PHE A 34 16.48 4.64 9.62
CA PHE A 34 17.22 4.01 10.69
C PHE A 34 18.62 3.64 10.18
N GLU A 35 19.52 4.62 10.14
CA GLU A 35 20.88 4.46 9.56
C GLU A 35 21.65 3.26 10.14
N ALA A 36 21.64 3.09 11.47
CA ALA A 36 22.33 1.98 12.13
C ALA A 36 21.76 0.60 11.75
N GLY A 37 20.46 0.54 11.44
CA GLY A 37 19.79 -0.68 11.00
C GLY A 37 19.72 -0.83 9.48
N ARG A 38 20.07 0.22 8.73
CA ARG A 38 20.02 0.29 7.25
C ARG A 38 18.65 -0.02 6.66
N PHE A 39 17.61 0.64 7.17
CA PHE A 39 16.25 0.55 6.61
C PHE A 39 15.46 1.84 6.76
N THR A 40 14.43 1.97 5.94
CA THR A 40 13.44 3.05 5.94
C THR A 40 12.05 2.46 6.21
N LEU A 41 11.27 3.14 7.06
CA LEU A 41 9.85 2.90 7.25
C LEU A 41 9.04 4.04 6.65
N VAL A 42 8.00 3.71 5.88
CA VAL A 42 7.03 4.69 5.37
C VAL A 42 5.62 4.25 5.76
N PHE A 43 4.85 5.16 6.35
CA PHE A 43 3.49 4.88 6.80
C PHE A 43 2.49 5.59 5.91
N LEU A 44 1.56 4.84 5.34
CA LEU A 44 0.58 5.30 4.39
C LEU A 44 -0.83 5.15 4.95
N ALA A 45 -1.69 6.14 4.73
CA ALA A 45 -3.11 6.08 5.07
C ALA A 45 -3.99 6.27 3.84
N ALA A 46 -5.21 5.72 3.86
CA ALA A 46 -6.20 6.06 2.86
C ALA A 46 -6.63 7.53 3.01
N PRO A 47 -7.06 8.22 1.94
CA PRO A 47 -7.44 9.63 2.03
C PRO A 47 -8.48 9.94 3.11
N LYS A 48 -9.42 9.03 3.35
CA LYS A 48 -10.48 9.16 4.37
C LYS A 48 -10.03 8.81 5.80
N ASP A 49 -8.82 8.27 5.96
CA ASP A 49 -8.22 7.92 7.26
C ASP A 49 -7.11 8.88 7.69
N GLN A 50 -6.76 9.89 6.87
CA GLN A 50 -5.64 10.80 7.13
C GLN A 50 -5.72 11.51 8.48
N ASP A 51 -6.86 12.12 8.81
CA ASP A 51 -7.02 12.87 10.07
C ASP A 51 -6.84 11.97 11.29
N ARG A 52 -7.37 10.74 11.19
CA ARG A 52 -7.22 9.74 12.22
C ARG A 52 -5.78 9.24 12.33
N SER A 53 -5.10 9.00 11.22
CA SER A 53 -3.67 8.67 11.20
C SER A 53 -2.84 9.80 11.82
N ARG A 54 -3.14 11.08 11.55
CA ARG A 54 -2.44 12.21 12.19
C ARG A 54 -2.62 12.24 13.71
N ALA A 55 -3.82 11.92 14.19
CA ALA A 55 -4.13 11.96 15.61
C ALA A 55 -3.65 10.71 16.38
N GLU A 56 -3.70 9.54 15.73
CA GLU A 56 -3.59 8.24 16.41
C GLU A 56 -2.49 7.32 15.84
N ALA A 57 -1.83 7.71 14.75
CA ALA A 57 -0.94 6.85 13.95
C ALA A 57 -1.60 5.52 13.53
N ALA A 58 -2.91 5.55 13.21
CA ALA A 58 -3.71 4.38 12.83
C ALA A 58 -4.99 4.77 12.04
N PRO A 59 -5.53 3.89 11.16
CA PRO A 59 -4.91 2.68 10.63
C PRO A 59 -3.98 2.98 9.44
N GLU A 60 -2.87 2.25 9.35
CA GLU A 60 -1.85 2.52 8.32
C GLU A 60 -1.32 1.26 7.63
N LEU A 61 -0.86 1.43 6.40
CA LEU A 61 0.04 0.50 5.73
C LEU A 61 1.47 0.96 6.02
N GLU A 62 2.26 0.11 6.67
CA GLU A 62 3.69 0.33 6.86
C GLU A 62 4.46 -0.38 5.74
N LEU A 63 5.25 0.39 4.99
CA LEU A 63 6.25 -0.13 4.06
C LEU A 63 7.59 -0.18 4.79
N THR A 64 8.23 -1.33 4.81
CA THR A 64 9.62 -1.48 5.25
C THR A 64 10.52 -1.74 4.07
N TYR A 65 11.47 -0.83 3.86
CA TYR A 65 12.48 -0.93 2.83
C TYR A 65 13.87 -1.11 3.47
N ASN A 66 14.46 -2.28 3.29
CA ASN A 66 15.85 -2.55 3.67
C ASN A 66 16.77 -1.96 2.58
N TRP A 67 17.79 -1.19 2.98
CA TRP A 67 18.69 -0.53 2.02
C TRP A 67 19.64 -1.51 1.35
N ASP A 68 19.93 -2.61 2.05
CA ASP A 68 20.65 -3.75 1.51
C ASP A 68 19.62 -4.69 0.87
N PRO A 69 19.78 -5.05 -0.42
CA PRO A 69 18.79 -5.86 -1.13
C PRO A 69 18.56 -7.22 -0.48
N GLU A 70 17.28 -7.57 -0.31
CA GLU A 70 16.83 -8.87 0.18
C GLU A 70 15.78 -9.47 -0.76
N ASP A 71 15.85 -10.78 -0.94
CA ASP A 71 14.80 -11.52 -1.62
C ASP A 71 13.72 -11.97 -0.62
N TYR A 72 12.54 -11.40 -0.76
CA TYR A 72 11.37 -11.80 0.01
C TYR A 72 10.60 -12.91 -0.69
N ASP A 73 10.41 -14.02 0.01
CA ASP A 73 9.50 -15.09 -0.39
C ASP A 73 8.06 -14.77 0.00
N PHE A 74 7.11 -15.20 -0.85
CA PHE A 74 5.69 -15.06 -0.59
C PHE A 74 5.11 -16.29 0.12
N GLY A 75 4.71 -16.10 1.37
CA GLY A 75 3.96 -17.10 2.14
C GLY A 75 2.48 -17.16 1.75
N ARG A 76 1.87 -18.35 1.82
CA ARG A 76 0.43 -18.55 1.55
C ARG A 76 -0.51 -18.08 2.68
N ASN A 77 0.05 -17.48 3.73
CA ASN A 77 -0.67 -17.01 4.92
C ASN A 77 -1.13 -15.55 4.80
N PHE A 78 -0.47 -14.73 3.97
CA PHE A 78 -0.90 -13.36 3.71
C PHE A 78 -1.86 -13.32 2.51
N GLY A 79 -3.07 -12.82 2.74
CA GLY A 79 -4.14 -12.83 1.73
C GLY A 79 -4.13 -11.60 0.83
N HIS A 80 -4.45 -10.44 1.39
CA HIS A 80 -4.53 -9.15 0.71
C HIS A 80 -4.75 -8.01 1.71
N LEU A 81 -4.53 -6.79 1.25
CA LEU A 81 -5.08 -5.59 1.85
C LEU A 81 -6.42 -5.25 1.17
N ALA A 82 -7.37 -4.69 1.93
CA ALA A 82 -8.68 -4.33 1.41
C ALA A 82 -8.97 -2.85 1.67
N TYR A 83 -9.34 -2.14 0.61
CA TYR A 83 -9.75 -0.74 0.67
C TYR A 83 -11.15 -0.59 0.07
N LYS A 84 -11.97 0.24 0.69
CA LYS A 84 -13.26 0.65 0.13
C LYS A 84 -13.06 1.95 -0.65
N VAL A 85 -13.60 1.97 -1.86
CA VAL A 85 -13.62 3.15 -2.74
C VAL A 85 -15.06 3.54 -3.05
N ASP A 86 -15.25 4.78 -3.49
CA ASP A 86 -16.59 5.31 -3.78
C ASP A 86 -17.16 4.74 -5.09
N ASP A 87 -16.29 4.57 -6.10
CA ASP A 87 -16.64 3.96 -7.39
C ASP A 87 -15.52 3.01 -7.83
N ILE A 88 -15.82 1.72 -7.87
CA ILE A 88 -14.84 0.68 -8.22
C ILE A 88 -14.47 0.70 -9.71
N TYR A 89 -15.40 1.06 -10.60
CA TYR A 89 -15.14 1.11 -12.04
C TYR A 89 -14.25 2.30 -12.36
N ALA A 90 -14.57 3.49 -11.82
CA ALA A 90 -13.74 4.67 -11.97
C ALA A 90 -12.33 4.47 -11.37
N THR A 91 -12.24 3.83 -10.21
CA THR A 91 -10.96 3.48 -9.59
C THR A 91 -10.15 2.53 -10.47
N CYS A 92 -10.76 1.45 -10.98
CA CYS A 92 -10.08 0.52 -11.87
C CYS A 92 -9.64 1.19 -13.16
N GLN A 93 -10.46 2.07 -13.75
CA GLN A 93 -10.10 2.80 -14.96
C GLN A 93 -8.88 3.70 -14.72
N LYS A 94 -8.89 4.50 -13.65
CA LYS A 94 -7.72 5.32 -13.27
C LYS A 94 -6.45 4.47 -13.13
N LEU A 95 -6.57 3.30 -12.50
CA LEU A 95 -5.44 2.39 -12.33
C LEU A 95 -4.91 1.86 -13.68
N VAL A 96 -5.80 1.45 -14.58
CA VAL A 96 -5.43 1.03 -15.94
C VAL A 96 -4.77 2.17 -16.72
N ASP A 97 -5.31 3.37 -16.65
CA ASP A 97 -4.76 4.57 -17.32
C ASP A 97 -3.35 4.91 -16.82
N ASN A 98 -3.01 4.48 -15.60
CA ASN A 98 -1.68 4.61 -15.00
C ASN A 98 -0.81 3.34 -15.12
N GLY A 99 -1.19 2.41 -16.00
CA GLY A 99 -0.42 1.20 -16.30
C GLY A 99 -0.52 0.09 -15.27
N VAL A 100 -1.47 0.15 -14.33
CA VAL A 100 -1.70 -0.93 -13.35
C VAL A 100 -2.56 -2.04 -13.98
N THR A 101 -2.09 -3.27 -13.87
CA THR A 101 -2.84 -4.44 -14.35
C THR A 101 -3.94 -4.82 -13.35
N ILE A 102 -5.17 -4.96 -13.84
CA ILE A 102 -6.29 -5.47 -13.05
C ILE A 102 -6.33 -7.01 -13.17
N ASN A 103 -5.90 -7.71 -12.11
CA ASN A 103 -5.84 -9.18 -12.10
C ASN A 103 -7.23 -9.82 -12.05
N ARG A 104 -8.17 -9.19 -11.34
CA ARG A 104 -9.58 -9.60 -11.33
C ARG A 104 -10.43 -8.33 -11.49
N PRO A 105 -11.09 -8.13 -12.64
CA PRO A 105 -11.90 -6.94 -12.85
C PRO A 105 -13.13 -6.93 -11.92
N PRO A 106 -13.75 -5.76 -11.71
CA PRO A 106 -14.98 -5.65 -10.93
C PRO A 106 -16.04 -6.65 -11.38
N ARG A 107 -16.42 -7.57 -10.50
CA ARG A 107 -17.61 -8.43 -10.69
C ARG A 107 -18.78 -7.84 -9.91
N ASP A 108 -19.88 -7.62 -10.60
CA ASP A 108 -21.12 -7.03 -10.06
C ASP A 108 -20.89 -5.70 -9.30
N GLY A 109 -19.83 -4.95 -9.65
CA GLY A 109 -19.48 -3.68 -9.01
C GLY A 109 -19.02 -3.78 -7.55
N ARG A 110 -18.64 -4.98 -7.06
CA ARG A 110 -18.35 -5.18 -5.63
C ARG A 110 -16.87 -5.31 -5.28
N MET A 111 -16.07 -5.91 -6.17
CA MET A 111 -14.70 -6.30 -5.82
C MET A 111 -13.83 -6.45 -7.07
N ALA A 112 -12.60 -5.94 -6.98
CA ALA A 112 -11.54 -6.08 -7.96
C ALA A 112 -10.22 -6.37 -7.24
N PHE A 113 -9.27 -6.99 -7.94
CA PHE A 113 -7.93 -7.24 -7.42
C PHE A 113 -6.88 -6.68 -8.37
N ILE A 114 -5.89 -6.03 -7.78
CA ILE A 114 -4.67 -5.54 -8.40
C ILE A 114 -3.48 -6.08 -7.60
N LYS A 115 -2.29 -6.04 -8.19
CA LYS A 115 -1.05 -6.38 -7.51
C LYS A 115 -0.22 -5.12 -7.28
N SER A 116 0.44 -5.07 -6.12
CA SER A 116 1.51 -4.11 -5.88
C SER A 116 2.77 -4.51 -6.66
N PRO A 117 3.81 -3.66 -6.73
CA PRO A 117 5.07 -4.00 -7.41
C PRO A 117 5.71 -5.30 -6.90
N ASP A 118 5.56 -5.59 -5.61
CA ASP A 118 6.12 -6.79 -5.00
C ASP A 118 5.18 -8.02 -5.06
N ASN A 119 3.94 -7.89 -5.56
CA ASN A 119 2.80 -8.83 -5.53
C ASN A 119 1.86 -8.65 -4.32
#